data_AF-A0A7S7TK20-F1
#
_entry.id   AF-A0A7S7TK20-F1
#
_cell.length_a   1.000
_cell.length_b   1.000
_cell.length_c   1.000
_cell.angle_alpha   90.00
_cell.angle_beta   90.00
_cell.angle_gamma   90.00
#
_symmetry.space_group_name_H-M   'P 1'
#
loop_
_entity.id
_entity.type
_entity.pdbx_description
1 polymer ?
#
loop_
_entity_poly.entity_id
_entity_poly.type
_entity_poly.pdbx_seq_one_letter_code
_entity_poly.pdbx_strand_id
1 'polypeptide(L)'
;METNRISGAGSPGSPTENVQTQEDHDRFRQAVNEAKSSSAAAPGSAKAPIWRSSAPYGSFSRGIYSWNNDVWGAGAGPQTISVSAANQWDVWSNQPNTPGIKSYPHETINIGKPLSSIKSLTSSFNQQVPDGGAWDTAYDIWDSSNEHEIMLWTNYTGNPDGGGNVKPISYHYAASGAAIPVYSNVNIGGATWNVFEGFNGHKVISLLRTSKTNTGTVDIKSVLDWIKSKGYFGDIKVGSVQYGVEITSSPGGMNFNFNNWTVTSK
;
A
#
# COMPACT_ATOMS: atom_id res chain seq x y z
N MET A 1 2.78 -23.93 -15.39
CA MET A 1 3.43 -22.68 -14.93
C MET A 1 2.38 -21.93 -14.13
N GLU A 2 2.43 -22.07 -12.81
CA GLU A 2 1.44 -21.49 -11.92
C GLU A 2 1.55 -19.98 -11.96
N THR A 3 0.47 -19.35 -12.40
CA THR A 3 0.30 -17.91 -12.46
C THR A 3 0.31 -17.35 -11.05
N ASN A 4 1.26 -16.45 -10.76
CA ASN A 4 1.26 -15.57 -9.59
C ASN A 4 -0.03 -14.72 -9.59
N ARG A 5 -1.13 -15.29 -9.09
CA ARG A 5 -2.40 -14.56 -8.92
C ARG A 5 -2.27 -13.70 -7.68
N ILE A 6 -2.44 -12.40 -7.88
CA ILE A 6 -2.50 -11.38 -6.85
C ILE A 6 -3.86 -11.52 -6.18
N SER A 7 -3.87 -11.93 -4.92
CA SER A 7 -5.04 -11.79 -4.04
C SER A 7 -4.84 -10.55 -3.19
N GLY A 8 -5.15 -9.37 -3.75
CA GLY A 8 -5.28 -8.12 -3.01
C GLY A 8 -6.60 -8.13 -2.25
N ALA A 9 -6.71 -8.95 -1.21
CA ALA A 9 -7.86 -8.87 -0.34
C ALA A 9 -7.75 -7.55 0.42
N GLY A 10 -8.44 -6.51 -0.07
CA GLY A 10 -8.78 -5.36 0.77
C GLY A 10 -9.33 -5.88 2.10
N SER A 11 -8.94 -5.23 3.20
CA SER A 11 -9.22 -5.62 4.58
C SER A 11 -10.69 -6.08 4.75
N PRO A 12 -10.97 -7.39 4.96
CA PRO A 12 -12.31 -7.83 5.28
C PRO A 12 -12.71 -7.29 6.66
N GLY A 13 -13.93 -6.78 6.79
CA GLY A 13 -14.45 -6.29 8.06
C GLY A 13 -14.25 -7.30 9.20
N SER A 14 -13.78 -6.81 10.35
CA SER A 14 -13.34 -7.62 11.50
C SER A 14 -14.39 -8.64 11.96
N PRO A 15 -14.07 -9.94 12.01
CA PRO A 15 -14.79 -10.91 12.82
C PRO A 15 -14.09 -11.03 14.18
N THR A 16 -14.79 -10.65 15.24
CA THR A 16 -14.40 -10.94 16.62
C THR A 16 -14.52 -12.44 16.88
N GLU A 17 -13.42 -13.17 17.05
CA GLU A 17 -13.41 -14.42 17.84
C GLU A 17 -11.98 -14.81 18.24
N ASN A 18 -11.72 -14.77 19.55
CA ASN A 18 -10.46 -15.11 20.21
C ASN A 18 -10.38 -16.61 20.46
N VAL A 19 -9.33 -17.29 19.97
CA VAL A 19 -8.67 -18.38 20.71
C VAL A 19 -7.17 -18.43 20.31
N GLN A 20 -6.28 -18.05 21.24
CA GLN A 20 -4.83 -18.25 21.14
C GLN A 20 -4.40 -19.22 22.25
N THR A 21 -3.55 -20.19 21.91
CA THR A 21 -3.03 -21.15 22.89
C THR A 21 -1.70 -20.67 23.50
N GLN A 22 -1.42 -21.10 24.73
CA GLN A 22 -0.27 -20.67 25.54
C GLN A 22 1.10 -20.92 24.86
N GLU A 23 1.20 -21.93 24.00
CA GLU A 23 2.43 -22.27 23.27
C GLU A 23 2.80 -21.22 22.19
N ASP A 24 1.81 -20.54 21.62
CA ASP A 24 2.01 -19.48 20.63
C ASP A 24 2.61 -18.22 21.28
N HIS A 25 2.26 -17.96 22.55
CA HIS A 25 2.79 -16.84 23.33
C HIS A 25 4.28 -17.00 23.69
N ASP A 26 4.74 -18.23 23.96
CA ASP A 26 6.10 -18.47 24.41
C ASP A 26 7.11 -18.47 23.24
N ARG A 27 6.70 -18.97 22.06
CA ARG A 27 7.49 -18.82 20.83
C ARG A 27 7.63 -17.37 20.37
N PHE A 28 6.59 -16.55 20.59
CA PHE A 28 6.63 -15.13 20.31
C PHE A 28 7.65 -14.39 21.21
N ARG A 29 7.72 -14.73 22.50
CA ARG A 29 8.71 -14.12 23.42
C ARG A 29 10.16 -14.43 23.05
N GLN A 30 10.44 -15.63 22.58
CA GLN A 30 11.80 -16.04 22.25
C GLN A 30 12.36 -15.28 21.02
N ALA A 31 11.54 -15.10 19.98
CA ALA A 31 11.94 -14.35 18.78
C ALA A 31 12.19 -12.85 19.06
N VAL A 32 11.42 -12.25 19.97
CA VAL A 32 11.60 -10.84 20.39
C VAL A 32 12.90 -10.63 21.16
N ASN A 33 13.39 -11.64 21.88
CA ASN A 33 14.60 -11.53 22.68
C ASN A 33 15.88 -11.69 21.86
N GLU A 34 15.85 -12.46 20.77
CA GLU A 34 17.02 -12.65 19.89
C GLU A 34 17.32 -11.41 19.02
N ALA A 35 16.31 -10.58 18.73
CA ALA A 35 16.46 -9.35 17.96
C ALA A 35 17.11 -8.17 18.74
N LYS A 36 17.34 -8.31 20.05
CA LYS A 36 17.89 -7.22 20.90
C LYS A 36 19.42 -7.13 20.93
N SER A 37 20.14 -8.07 20.32
CA SER A 37 21.62 -8.14 20.41
C SER A 37 22.32 -7.66 19.13
N SER A 38 22.11 -6.40 18.74
CA SER A 38 23.09 -5.66 17.94
C SER A 38 22.91 -4.15 18.16
N SER A 39 23.92 -3.50 18.73
CA SER A 39 23.91 -2.08 19.07
C SER A 39 25.17 -1.44 18.49
N ALA A 40 24.99 -0.52 17.53
CA ALA A 40 25.96 0.52 17.21
C ALA A 40 25.29 1.73 16.54
N ALA A 41 25.68 2.92 17.01
CA ALA A 41 25.36 4.28 16.58
C ALA A 41 23.91 4.77 16.81
N ALA A 42 23.75 5.66 17.80
CA ALA A 42 22.53 6.42 18.06
C ALA A 42 22.50 7.73 17.25
N PRO A 43 21.56 7.93 16.31
CA PRO A 43 21.17 9.26 15.86
C PRO A 43 20.20 9.87 16.89
N GLY A 44 20.18 11.20 16.96
CA GLY A 44 19.53 12.00 18.02
C GLY A 44 18.12 11.57 18.43
N SER A 45 17.81 11.80 19.71
CA SER A 45 16.56 11.47 20.42
C SER A 45 15.34 11.33 19.49
N ALA A 46 15.12 10.12 18.99
CA ALA A 46 13.90 9.77 18.29
C ALA A 46 12.77 9.93 19.31
N LYS A 47 11.84 10.85 19.06
CA LYS A 47 10.62 10.92 19.87
C LYS A 47 9.96 9.54 19.81
N ALA A 48 9.60 9.01 20.98
CA ALA A 48 8.87 7.75 21.04
C ALA A 48 7.62 7.85 20.15
N PRO A 49 7.28 6.77 19.41
CA PRO A 49 6.09 6.77 18.57
C PRO A 49 4.84 7.03 19.42
N ILE A 50 3.88 7.78 18.88
CA ILE A 50 2.59 8.01 19.53
C ILE A 50 1.74 6.74 19.57
N TRP A 51 2.00 5.80 18.66
CA TRP A 51 1.39 4.49 18.63
C TRP A 51 2.29 3.51 17.87
N ARG A 52 2.28 2.24 18.27
CA ARG A 52 3.05 1.16 17.63
C ARG A 52 2.32 -0.16 17.81
N SER A 53 2.28 -0.99 16.77
CA SER A 53 1.65 -2.31 16.84
C SER A 53 2.39 -3.33 15.98
N SER A 54 2.60 -4.52 16.55
CA SER A 54 3.03 -5.72 15.83
C SER A 54 1.88 -6.71 15.59
N ALA A 55 0.68 -6.41 16.09
CA ALA A 55 -0.49 -7.27 15.90
C ALA A 55 -0.97 -7.16 14.44
N PRO A 56 -1.23 -8.29 13.75
CA PRO A 56 -1.94 -8.28 12.47
C PRO A 56 -3.26 -7.49 12.60
N TYR A 57 -3.53 -6.60 11.64
CA TYR A 57 -4.68 -5.70 11.63
C TYR A 57 -4.79 -4.75 12.84
N GLY A 58 -3.72 -4.59 13.61
CA GLY A 58 -3.67 -3.57 14.64
C GLY A 58 -3.84 -2.19 14.01
N SER A 59 -4.74 -1.37 14.56
CA SER A 59 -5.07 -0.07 14.00
C SER A 59 -5.06 1.04 15.05
N PHE A 60 -4.89 2.26 14.57
CA PHE A 60 -4.93 3.48 15.38
C PHE A 60 -5.50 4.63 14.55
N SER A 61 -6.34 5.45 15.17
CA SER A 61 -6.95 6.61 14.52
C SER A 61 -6.73 7.88 15.33
N ARG A 62 -6.45 8.99 14.64
CA ARG A 62 -6.30 10.30 15.26
C ARG A 62 -6.84 11.39 14.33
N GLY A 63 -7.97 11.98 14.69
CA GLY A 63 -8.66 12.95 13.83
C GLY A 63 -9.16 12.28 12.55
N ILE A 64 -8.75 12.79 11.40
CA ILE A 64 -9.16 12.26 10.08
C ILE A 64 -8.28 11.11 9.57
N TYR A 65 -7.18 10.82 10.28
CA TYR A 65 -6.16 9.84 9.88
C TYR A 65 -6.38 8.52 10.61
N SER A 66 -6.18 7.41 9.91
CA SER A 66 -6.02 6.08 10.53
C SER A 66 -4.81 5.35 9.95
N TRP A 67 -4.15 4.54 10.77
CA TRP A 67 -3.02 3.68 10.38
C TRP A 67 -3.39 2.23 10.68
N ASN A 68 -3.10 1.34 9.73
CA ASN A 68 -3.51 -0.07 9.80
C ASN A 68 -2.31 -0.97 9.52
N ASN A 69 -2.05 -1.92 10.43
CA ASN A 69 -0.99 -2.93 10.28
C ASN A 69 -1.51 -4.17 9.56
N ASP A 70 -2.07 -4.00 8.37
CA ASP A 70 -2.75 -5.08 7.67
C ASP A 70 -1.75 -6.13 7.20
N VAL A 71 -1.96 -7.37 7.65
CA VAL A 71 -1.16 -8.56 7.34
C VAL A 71 -2.12 -9.73 7.18
N TRP A 72 -2.03 -10.45 6.07
CA TRP A 72 -2.97 -11.51 5.73
C TRP A 72 -2.28 -12.73 5.09
N GLY A 73 -3.08 -13.79 4.92
CA GLY A 73 -2.65 -15.02 4.26
C GLY A 73 -1.83 -15.94 5.17
N ALA A 74 -1.83 -17.23 4.83
CA ALA A 74 -1.03 -18.21 5.52
C ALA A 74 0.47 -17.96 5.26
N GLY A 75 1.28 -18.02 6.31
CA GLY A 75 2.73 -17.89 6.21
C GLY A 75 3.26 -16.46 6.09
N ALA A 76 2.44 -15.43 6.40
CA ALA A 76 2.96 -14.07 6.55
C ALA A 76 3.97 -13.99 7.71
N GLY A 77 5.05 -13.26 7.49
CA GLY A 77 6.08 -13.00 8.48
C GLY A 77 5.73 -11.83 9.40
N PRO A 78 6.56 -11.57 10.42
CA PRO A 78 6.29 -10.52 11.39
C PRO A 78 6.38 -9.13 10.74
N GLN A 79 5.49 -8.24 11.17
CA GLN A 79 5.42 -6.84 10.74
C GLN A 79 5.09 -5.95 11.93
N THR A 80 5.68 -4.76 11.98
CA THR A 80 5.41 -3.76 13.03
C THR A 80 5.31 -2.38 12.43
N ILE A 81 4.15 -1.76 12.59
CA ILE A 81 3.91 -0.35 12.22
C ILE A 81 4.18 0.55 13.44
N SER A 82 4.74 1.72 13.19
CA SER A 82 4.97 2.77 14.21
C SER A 82 4.55 4.13 13.66
N VAL A 83 3.81 4.90 14.45
CA VAL A 83 3.32 6.23 14.07
C VAL A 83 4.01 7.26 14.95
N SER A 84 4.69 8.23 14.33
CA SER A 84 5.41 9.29 15.02
C SER A 84 4.61 10.60 15.05
N ALA A 85 3.89 10.90 13.97
CA ALA A 85 3.01 12.05 13.84
C ALA A 85 1.88 11.76 12.84
N ALA A 86 0.92 12.68 12.74
CA ALA A 86 -0.22 12.53 11.84
C ALA A 86 0.13 12.47 10.36
N ASN A 87 1.36 12.82 9.98
CA ASN A 87 1.88 12.77 8.62
C ASN A 87 3.17 11.95 8.55
N GLN A 88 3.56 11.24 9.62
CA GLN A 88 4.84 10.56 9.70
C GLN A 88 4.72 9.22 10.42
N TRP A 89 5.04 8.15 9.72
CA TRP A 89 4.98 6.77 10.22
C TRP A 89 5.98 5.88 9.49
N ASP A 90 6.21 4.69 10.02
CA ASP A 90 7.10 3.69 9.46
C ASP A 90 6.54 2.28 9.66
N VAL A 91 7.05 1.34 8.87
CA VAL A 91 6.79 -0.07 9.06
C VAL A 91 8.06 -0.89 8.82
N TRP A 92 8.35 -1.77 9.77
CA TRP A 92 9.30 -2.86 9.59
C TRP A 92 8.54 -4.14 9.23
N SER A 93 8.98 -4.89 8.24
CA SER A 93 8.34 -6.14 7.83
C SER A 93 9.36 -7.18 7.35
N ASN A 94 9.20 -8.43 7.78
CA ASN A 94 10.04 -9.57 7.38
C ASN A 94 9.20 -10.65 6.71
N GLN A 95 8.71 -10.37 5.50
CA GLN A 95 7.89 -11.31 4.74
C GLN A 95 8.77 -12.35 4.02
N PRO A 96 8.40 -13.64 4.01
CA PRO A 96 9.18 -14.68 3.35
C PRO A 96 9.20 -14.47 1.83
N ASN A 97 10.19 -15.04 1.16
CA ASN A 97 10.29 -15.00 -0.30
C ASN A 97 9.38 -16.04 -0.96
N THR A 98 8.07 -15.87 -0.82
CA THR A 98 7.03 -16.74 -1.41
C THR A 98 6.05 -15.90 -2.23
N PRO A 99 5.35 -16.51 -3.23
CA PRO A 99 4.38 -15.79 -4.05
C PRO A 99 3.25 -15.12 -3.26
N GLY A 100 2.65 -14.09 -3.86
CA GLY A 100 1.48 -13.38 -3.34
C GLY A 100 1.82 -12.30 -2.32
N ILE A 101 1.04 -11.22 -2.33
CA ILE A 101 1.14 -10.11 -1.37
C ILE A 101 0.76 -10.64 0.02
N LYS A 102 1.54 -10.26 1.04
CA LYS A 102 1.34 -10.69 2.44
C LYS A 102 0.75 -9.60 3.32
N SER A 103 0.96 -8.35 2.96
CA SER A 103 0.56 -7.22 3.81
C SER A 103 0.44 -5.93 3.02
N TYR A 104 -0.37 -5.02 3.56
CA TYR A 104 -0.49 -3.64 3.12
C TYR A 104 -0.59 -2.72 4.34
N PRO A 105 0.51 -2.53 5.11
CA PRO A 105 0.56 -1.48 6.10
C PRO A 105 0.36 -0.12 5.43
N HIS A 106 -0.60 0.66 5.93
CA HIS A 106 -0.99 1.89 5.26
C HIS A 106 -1.58 2.93 6.22
N GLU A 107 -1.62 4.18 5.74
CA GLU A 107 -2.37 5.29 6.32
C GLU A 107 -3.57 5.64 5.45
N THR A 108 -4.71 5.99 6.07
CA THR A 108 -6.00 6.24 5.40
C THR A 108 -6.58 7.58 5.81
N ILE A 109 -7.15 8.29 4.82
CA ILE A 109 -8.03 9.45 5.02
C ILE A 109 -9.34 9.22 4.25
N ASN A 110 -10.46 9.32 4.96
CA ASN A 110 -11.79 9.24 4.36
C ASN A 110 -12.19 10.58 3.73
N ILE A 111 -12.67 10.53 2.49
CA ILE A 111 -13.11 11.69 1.70
C ILE A 111 -14.63 11.84 1.76
N GLY A 112 -15.37 10.77 1.45
CA GLY A 112 -16.83 10.71 1.55
C GLY A 112 -17.62 11.70 0.67
N LYS A 113 -17.06 12.15 -0.46
CA LYS A 113 -17.68 13.15 -1.35
C LYS A 113 -17.87 12.63 -2.78
N PRO A 114 -18.98 12.96 -3.47
CA PRO A 114 -19.10 12.77 -4.92
C PRO A 114 -17.93 13.44 -5.67
N LEU A 115 -17.35 12.76 -6.66
CA LEU A 115 -16.24 13.27 -7.46
C LEU A 115 -16.54 14.63 -8.09
N SER A 116 -17.78 14.83 -8.56
CA SER A 116 -18.28 16.11 -9.08
C SER A 116 -18.26 17.26 -8.07
N SER A 117 -18.38 16.98 -6.78
CA SER A 117 -18.43 17.99 -5.71
C SER A 117 -17.05 18.39 -5.18
N ILE A 118 -16.01 17.59 -5.47
CA ILE A 118 -14.63 17.84 -5.04
C ILE A 118 -14.03 18.91 -5.95
N LYS A 119 -13.59 20.04 -5.38
CA LYS A 119 -12.88 21.10 -6.11
C LYS A 119 -11.41 20.77 -6.29
N SER A 120 -10.79 20.20 -5.26
CA SER A 120 -9.41 19.72 -5.30
C SER A 120 -9.25 18.50 -4.41
N LEU A 121 -8.56 17.46 -4.92
CA LEU A 121 -8.09 16.33 -4.13
C LEU A 121 -6.66 16.03 -4.54
N THR A 122 -5.71 16.43 -3.71
CA THR A 122 -4.27 16.29 -3.97
C THR A 122 -3.60 15.62 -2.77
N SER A 123 -2.54 14.86 -3.02
CA SER A 123 -1.74 14.26 -1.96
C SER A 123 -0.26 14.47 -2.22
N SER A 124 0.52 14.68 -1.15
CA SER A 124 1.99 14.72 -1.21
C SER A 124 2.59 13.64 -0.34
N PHE A 125 3.65 13.00 -0.84
CA PHE A 125 4.37 11.94 -0.16
C PHE A 125 5.88 12.19 -0.17
N ASN A 126 6.55 11.69 0.87
CA ASN A 126 8.00 11.58 0.99
C ASN A 126 8.31 10.31 1.76
N GLN A 127 9.08 9.40 1.16
CA GLN A 127 9.37 8.10 1.73
C GLN A 127 10.86 7.72 1.61
N GLN A 128 11.26 6.72 2.38
CA GLN A 128 12.50 5.97 2.20
C GLN A 128 12.15 4.49 2.16
N VAL A 129 12.69 3.80 1.18
CA VAL A 129 12.38 2.39 0.88
C VAL A 129 13.68 1.59 0.82
N PRO A 130 13.66 0.28 1.09
CA PRO A 130 14.84 -0.57 0.95
C PRO A 130 15.23 -0.73 -0.52
N ASP A 131 16.46 -1.19 -0.80
CA ASP A 131 16.90 -1.46 -2.17
C ASP A 131 16.41 -2.83 -2.72
N GLY A 132 16.15 -3.79 -1.83
CA GLY A 132 15.81 -5.18 -2.18
C GLY A 132 14.37 -5.57 -1.85
N GLY A 133 14.03 -6.84 -2.09
CA GLY A 133 12.70 -7.42 -1.81
C GLY A 133 11.77 -7.45 -3.01
N ALA A 134 10.49 -7.72 -2.76
CA ALA A 134 9.41 -7.65 -3.72
C ALA A 134 8.24 -6.86 -3.10
N TRP A 135 8.04 -5.63 -3.55
CA TRP A 135 7.05 -4.71 -3.00
C TRP A 135 6.74 -3.55 -3.96
N ASP A 136 5.65 -2.86 -3.67
CA ASP A 136 5.28 -1.60 -4.30
C ASP A 136 4.71 -0.63 -3.27
N THR A 137 5.19 0.62 -3.28
CA THR A 137 4.57 1.71 -2.54
C THR A 137 3.50 2.34 -3.41
N ALA A 138 2.27 2.33 -2.93
CA ALA A 138 1.12 2.70 -3.73
C ALA A 138 0.15 3.57 -2.95
N TYR A 139 -0.51 4.48 -3.67
CA TYR A 139 -1.83 4.92 -3.27
C TYR A 139 -2.82 3.81 -3.55
N ASP A 140 -3.81 3.67 -2.67
CA ASP A 140 -4.96 2.81 -2.87
C ASP A 140 -6.24 3.62 -2.57
N ILE A 141 -7.03 3.87 -3.61
CA ILE A 141 -8.14 4.82 -3.59
C ILE A 141 -9.43 4.08 -3.91
N TRP A 142 -10.39 4.19 -3.00
CA TRP A 142 -11.64 3.45 -3.09
C TRP A 142 -12.83 4.38 -3.24
N ASP A 143 -13.82 3.95 -4.03
CA ASP A 143 -15.17 4.50 -3.93
C ASP A 143 -15.90 3.98 -2.69
N SER A 144 -16.97 4.66 -2.27
CA SER A 144 -17.67 4.32 -1.01
C SER A 144 -18.41 2.97 -1.06
N SER A 145 -18.62 2.42 -2.25
CA SER A 145 -19.21 1.10 -2.48
C SER A 145 -18.18 -0.03 -2.55
N ASN A 146 -16.89 0.29 -2.59
CA ASN A 146 -15.79 -0.65 -2.80
C ASN A 146 -15.90 -1.46 -4.11
N GLU A 147 -16.48 -0.87 -5.15
CA GLU A 147 -16.63 -1.47 -6.48
C GLU A 147 -15.49 -1.06 -7.43
N HIS A 148 -14.80 0.04 -7.10
CA HIS A 148 -13.70 0.59 -7.89
C HIS A 148 -12.49 0.89 -6.99
N GLU A 149 -11.40 0.21 -7.28
CA GLU A 149 -10.08 0.41 -6.68
C GLU A 149 -9.15 1.08 -7.70
N ILE A 150 -8.53 2.18 -7.30
CA ILE A 150 -7.58 2.92 -8.13
C ILE A 150 -6.24 2.96 -7.41
N MET A 151 -5.26 2.27 -7.97
CA MET A 151 -3.92 2.21 -7.38
C MET A 151 -2.95 3.12 -8.13
N LEU A 152 -2.12 3.89 -7.42
CA LEU A 152 -1.07 4.72 -8.02
C LEU A 152 0.30 4.31 -7.46
N TRP A 153 1.07 3.52 -8.20
CA TRP A 153 2.36 3.00 -7.77
C TRP A 153 3.46 4.04 -8.00
N THR A 154 4.05 4.52 -6.90
CA THR A 154 5.03 5.63 -6.91
C THR A 154 6.47 5.14 -7.00
N ASN A 155 6.78 4.05 -6.31
CA ASN A 155 8.04 3.30 -6.37
C ASN A 155 7.76 1.82 -6.10
N TYR A 156 8.53 0.92 -6.69
CA TYR A 156 8.26 -0.52 -6.68
C TYR A 156 9.45 -1.30 -7.24
N THR A 157 9.56 -2.59 -6.92
CA THR A 157 10.68 -3.44 -7.37
C THR A 157 10.45 -4.06 -8.75
N GLY A 158 9.21 -4.02 -9.26
CA GLY A 158 8.85 -4.41 -10.64
C GLY A 158 9.24 -3.33 -11.67
N ASN A 159 8.69 -3.43 -12.88
CA ASN A 159 8.96 -2.51 -13.99
C ASN A 159 7.67 -1.82 -14.48
N PRO A 160 7.76 -0.57 -14.96
CA PRO A 160 6.59 0.19 -15.44
C PRO A 160 5.89 -0.46 -16.64
N ASP A 161 6.54 -1.38 -17.34
CA ASP A 161 5.98 -2.15 -18.46
C ASP A 161 5.13 -3.35 -18.00
N GLY A 162 4.89 -3.51 -16.70
CA GLY A 162 4.10 -4.60 -16.12
C GLY A 162 4.89 -5.87 -15.84
N GLY A 163 6.21 -5.88 -16.07
CA GLY A 163 7.11 -6.98 -15.74
C GLY A 163 7.73 -6.88 -14.35
N GLY A 164 8.56 -7.86 -14.00
CA GLY A 164 9.34 -7.87 -12.75
C GLY A 164 8.80 -8.80 -11.66
N ASN A 165 9.33 -8.67 -10.45
CA ASN A 165 9.00 -9.55 -9.31
C ASN A 165 7.66 -9.20 -8.63
N VAL A 166 7.20 -7.96 -8.76
CA VAL A 166 5.83 -7.51 -8.53
C VAL A 166 5.23 -7.02 -9.85
N LYS A 167 3.92 -7.20 -10.02
CA LYS A 167 3.17 -6.83 -11.24
C LYS A 167 1.82 -6.27 -10.82
N PRO A 168 1.22 -5.33 -11.56
CA PRO A 168 -0.13 -4.87 -11.28
C PRO A 168 -1.17 -5.97 -11.58
N ILE A 169 -2.34 -5.86 -10.96
CA ILE A 169 -3.51 -6.68 -11.31
C ILE A 169 -3.88 -6.37 -12.77
N SER A 170 -3.98 -7.43 -13.58
CA SER A 170 -4.31 -7.30 -15.00
C SER A 170 -5.14 -8.47 -15.52
N TYR A 171 -6.02 -8.21 -16.48
CA TYR A 171 -6.71 -9.25 -17.27
C TYR A 171 -5.79 -9.95 -18.27
N HIS A 172 -4.73 -9.28 -18.75
CA HIS A 172 -3.95 -9.73 -19.89
C HIS A 172 -2.45 -9.71 -19.57
N TYR A 173 -1.78 -10.82 -19.88
CA TYR A 173 -0.34 -10.96 -19.69
C TYR A 173 0.32 -11.40 -20.99
N ALA A 174 1.49 -10.84 -21.28
CA ALA A 174 2.32 -11.26 -22.39
C ALA A 174 2.90 -12.67 -22.13
N ALA A 175 3.46 -13.29 -23.18
CA ALA A 175 4.14 -14.58 -23.04
C ALA A 175 5.32 -14.57 -22.03
N SER A 176 5.93 -13.40 -21.82
CA SER A 176 6.96 -13.18 -20.79
C SER A 176 6.41 -13.18 -19.35
N GLY A 177 5.09 -13.16 -19.19
CA GLY A 177 4.40 -13.01 -17.91
C GLY A 177 4.25 -11.55 -17.45
N ALA A 178 4.69 -10.56 -18.23
CA ALA A 178 4.43 -9.15 -17.94
C ALA A 178 2.94 -8.81 -18.14
N ALA A 179 2.35 -8.03 -17.23
CA ALA A 179 1.02 -7.46 -17.44
C ALA A 179 1.02 -6.55 -18.67
N ILE A 180 -0.06 -6.51 -19.44
CA ILE A 180 -0.16 -5.68 -20.64
C ILE A 180 -0.90 -4.38 -20.28
N PRO A 181 -0.29 -3.19 -20.47
CA PRO A 181 -0.97 -1.94 -20.19
C PRO A 181 -2.08 -1.66 -21.20
N VAL A 182 -3.22 -1.16 -20.73
CA VAL A 182 -4.34 -0.70 -21.55
C VAL A 182 -4.12 0.72 -22.08
N TYR A 183 -3.31 1.53 -21.39
CA TYR A 183 -2.81 2.82 -21.87
C TYR A 183 -1.34 2.99 -21.47
N SER A 184 -0.53 3.57 -22.34
CA SER A 184 0.91 3.79 -22.09
C SER A 184 1.25 5.27 -22.10
N ASN A 185 2.21 5.68 -21.27
CA ASN A 185 2.76 7.03 -21.19
C ASN A 185 1.71 8.15 -21.02
N VAL A 186 0.67 7.89 -20.20
CA VAL A 186 -0.39 8.85 -19.91
C VAL A 186 0.13 9.93 -18.97
N ASN A 187 0.13 11.20 -19.40
CA ASN A 187 0.53 12.34 -18.57
C ASN A 187 -0.70 12.97 -17.89
N ILE A 188 -0.89 12.65 -16.61
CA ILE A 188 -2.02 13.11 -15.78
C ILE A 188 -1.58 13.21 -14.31
N GLY A 189 -2.26 14.05 -13.55
CA GLY A 189 -2.06 14.12 -12.09
C GLY A 189 -0.65 14.54 -11.65
N GLY A 190 0.13 15.16 -12.53
CA GLY A 190 1.52 15.60 -12.25
C GLY A 190 2.61 14.57 -12.54
N ALA A 191 2.30 13.47 -13.24
CA ALA A 191 3.28 12.47 -13.64
C ALA A 191 2.88 11.72 -14.92
N THR A 192 3.78 10.85 -15.38
CA THR A 192 3.55 9.96 -16.53
C THR A 192 3.41 8.52 -16.07
N TRP A 193 2.33 7.86 -16.50
CA TRP A 193 1.91 6.55 -16.02
C TRP A 193 1.66 5.55 -17.16
N ASN A 194 1.93 4.27 -16.90
CA ASN A 194 1.33 3.18 -17.64
C ASN A 194 0.13 2.64 -16.85
N VAL A 195 -0.98 2.41 -17.53
CA VAL A 195 -2.28 2.09 -16.92
C VAL A 195 -2.63 0.65 -17.22
N PHE A 196 -2.99 -0.10 -16.18
CA PHE A 196 -3.37 -1.50 -16.22
C PHE A 196 -4.79 -1.66 -15.70
N GLU A 197 -5.48 -2.66 -16.23
CA GLU A 197 -6.86 -2.96 -15.87
C GLU A 197 -6.98 -4.43 -15.50
N GLY A 198 -7.64 -4.71 -14.37
CA GLY A 198 -7.97 -6.06 -13.95
C GLY A 198 -9.15 -6.14 -13.00
N PHE A 199 -9.27 -7.28 -12.32
CA PHE A 199 -10.38 -7.59 -11.43
C PHE A 199 -9.94 -8.50 -10.29
N ASN A 200 -10.40 -8.20 -9.08
CA ASN A 200 -10.09 -8.97 -7.89
C ASN A 200 -11.29 -9.02 -6.92
N GLY A 201 -12.48 -9.30 -7.46
CA GLY A 201 -13.76 -9.17 -6.76
C GLY A 201 -14.49 -7.88 -7.11
N HIS A 202 -13.74 -6.86 -7.50
CA HIS A 202 -14.16 -5.53 -7.94
C HIS A 202 -13.22 -5.03 -9.06
N LYS A 203 -13.53 -3.89 -9.67
CA LYS A 203 -12.70 -3.31 -10.75
C LYS A 203 -11.44 -2.68 -10.18
N VAL A 204 -10.27 -3.04 -10.73
CA VAL A 204 -8.98 -2.45 -10.35
C VAL A 204 -8.36 -1.73 -11.54
N ILE A 205 -8.01 -0.46 -11.35
CA ILE A 205 -7.23 0.34 -12.29
C ILE A 205 -5.91 0.75 -11.63
N SER A 206 -4.80 0.17 -12.08
CA SER A 206 -3.47 0.45 -11.52
C SER A 206 -2.68 1.36 -12.47
N LEU A 207 -2.15 2.45 -11.94
CA LEU A 207 -1.27 3.38 -12.65
C LEU A 207 0.15 3.25 -12.11
N LEU A 208 1.07 2.75 -12.94
CA LEU A 208 2.47 2.61 -12.58
C LEU A 208 3.26 3.81 -13.11
N ARG A 209 3.90 4.54 -12.20
CA ARG A 209 4.71 5.70 -12.58
C ARG A 209 5.89 5.26 -13.45
N THR A 210 6.03 5.85 -14.63
CA THR A 210 7.09 5.49 -15.60
C THR A 210 8.49 5.87 -15.11
N SER A 211 8.59 6.96 -14.35
CA SER A 211 9.79 7.34 -13.59
C SER A 211 9.49 7.26 -12.10
N LYS A 212 9.95 6.19 -11.44
CA LYS A 212 9.79 5.94 -10.00
C LYS A 212 10.34 7.11 -9.18
N THR A 213 9.71 7.43 -8.06
CA THR A 213 10.16 8.48 -7.15
C THR A 213 9.78 8.17 -5.71
N ASN A 214 10.60 8.63 -4.78
CA ASN A 214 10.33 8.57 -3.34
C ASN A 214 9.74 9.88 -2.78
N THR A 215 9.54 10.88 -3.62
CA THR A 215 8.86 12.12 -3.23
C THR A 215 8.08 12.72 -4.38
N GLY A 216 6.93 13.32 -4.07
CA GLY A 216 6.15 14.05 -5.05
C GLY A 216 4.77 14.43 -4.55
N THR A 217 4.03 15.07 -5.44
CA THR A 217 2.62 15.41 -5.27
C THR A 217 1.83 14.80 -6.41
N VAL A 218 0.65 14.26 -6.11
CA VAL A 218 -0.30 13.71 -7.07
C VAL A 218 -1.59 14.50 -6.99
N ASP A 219 -2.09 14.95 -8.13
CA ASP A 219 -3.47 15.43 -8.27
C ASP A 219 -4.40 14.26 -8.54
N ILE A 220 -4.94 13.70 -7.45
CA ILE A 220 -5.82 12.53 -7.46
C ILE A 220 -7.13 12.85 -8.17
N LYS A 221 -7.68 14.07 -7.99
CA LYS A 221 -8.91 14.47 -8.69
C LYS A 221 -8.73 14.37 -10.20
N SER A 222 -7.64 14.93 -10.74
CA SER A 222 -7.35 14.86 -12.17
C SER A 222 -7.18 13.42 -12.67
N VAL A 223 -6.60 12.53 -11.87
CA VAL A 223 -6.51 11.10 -12.20
C VAL A 223 -7.91 10.46 -12.25
N LEU A 224 -8.75 10.65 -11.23
CA LEU A 224 -10.09 10.10 -11.18
C LEU A 224 -10.99 10.63 -12.31
N ASP A 225 -10.90 11.93 -12.63
CA ASP A 225 -11.62 12.53 -13.76
C ASP A 225 -11.15 11.97 -15.10
N TRP A 226 -9.85 11.68 -15.26
CA TRP A 226 -9.33 11.01 -16.45
C TRP A 226 -9.88 9.58 -16.57
N ILE A 227 -9.87 8.80 -15.48
CA ILE A 227 -10.42 7.43 -15.48
C ILE A 227 -11.92 7.46 -15.81
N LYS A 228 -12.68 8.39 -15.21
CA LYS A 228 -14.09 8.65 -15.55
C LYS A 228 -14.28 8.95 -17.03
N SER A 229 -13.41 9.77 -17.63
CA SER A 229 -13.48 10.11 -19.06
C SER A 229 -13.26 8.91 -19.99
N LYS A 230 -12.63 7.83 -19.50
CA LYS A 230 -12.48 6.56 -20.23
C LYS A 230 -13.68 5.62 -20.07
N GLY A 231 -14.67 6.00 -19.26
CA GLY A 231 -15.91 5.24 -19.08
C GLY A 231 -15.82 4.10 -18.06
N TYR A 232 -14.75 4.05 -17.25
CA TYR A 232 -14.60 3.02 -16.22
C TYR A 232 -15.60 3.15 -15.09
N PHE A 233 -16.02 4.37 -14.78
CA PHE A 233 -17.07 4.66 -13.80
C PHE A 233 -17.74 6.01 -14.07
N GLY A 234 -18.90 6.24 -13.44
CA GLY A 234 -19.66 7.48 -13.51
C GLY A 234 -19.21 8.52 -12.48
N ASP A 235 -20.17 9.18 -11.83
CA ASP A 235 -19.87 10.09 -10.71
C ASP A 235 -19.78 9.32 -9.39
N ILE A 236 -18.65 8.65 -9.18
CA ILE A 236 -18.41 7.88 -7.95
C ILE A 236 -18.41 8.79 -6.72
N LYS A 237 -18.79 8.23 -5.57
CA LYS A 237 -18.54 8.84 -4.26
C LYS A 237 -17.18 8.37 -3.77
N VAL A 238 -16.16 9.23 -3.85
CA VAL A 238 -14.81 8.92 -3.37
C VAL A 238 -14.89 8.60 -1.88
N GLY A 239 -14.55 7.37 -1.51
CA GLY A 239 -14.63 6.81 -0.17
C GLY A 239 -13.39 7.16 0.63
N SER A 240 -12.28 6.48 0.33
CA SER A 240 -11.01 6.63 1.06
C SER A 240 -9.84 6.86 0.11
N VAL A 241 -8.83 7.57 0.59
CA VAL A 241 -7.50 7.66 -0.01
C VAL A 241 -6.53 7.05 0.99
N GLN A 242 -5.83 6.02 0.55
CA GLN A 242 -4.84 5.30 1.36
C GLN A 242 -3.46 5.43 0.73
N TYR A 243 -2.42 5.28 1.53
CA TYR A 243 -1.05 5.17 1.04
C TYR A 243 -0.23 4.27 1.95
N GLY A 244 0.51 3.34 1.34
CA GLY A 244 1.27 2.34 2.06
C GLY A 244 2.22 1.59 1.16
N VAL A 245 2.51 0.35 1.55
CA VAL A 245 3.35 -0.56 0.78
C VAL A 245 2.75 -1.95 0.73
N GLU A 246 2.50 -2.48 -0.46
CA GLU A 246 2.14 -3.89 -0.62
C GLU A 246 3.44 -4.72 -0.61
N ILE A 247 3.58 -5.62 0.37
CA ILE A 247 4.80 -6.41 0.56
C ILE A 247 4.55 -7.86 0.15
N THR A 248 5.20 -8.29 -0.94
CA THR A 248 5.25 -9.70 -1.35
C THR A 248 6.36 -10.44 -0.63
N SER A 249 7.56 -9.84 -0.56
CA SER A 249 8.70 -10.38 0.19
C SER A 249 9.66 -9.31 0.70
N SER A 250 10.19 -9.52 1.89
CA SER A 250 11.20 -8.66 2.55
C SER A 250 12.09 -9.49 3.51
N PRO A 251 12.73 -10.56 3.02
CA PRO A 251 13.44 -11.52 3.88
C PRO A 251 14.59 -10.85 4.63
N GLY A 252 14.73 -11.17 5.91
CA GLY A 252 15.70 -10.54 6.82
C GLY A 252 15.18 -9.26 7.48
N GLY A 253 13.97 -8.81 7.12
CA GLY A 253 13.37 -7.60 7.65
C GLY A 253 13.83 -6.35 6.89
N MET A 254 12.86 -5.55 6.44
CA MET A 254 13.10 -4.28 5.75
C MET A 254 12.26 -3.18 6.36
N ASN A 255 12.77 -1.95 6.33
CA ASN A 255 12.09 -0.76 6.82
C ASN A 255 11.58 0.09 5.65
N PHE A 256 10.35 0.56 5.79
CA PHE A 256 9.73 1.56 4.93
C PHE A 256 9.36 2.75 5.79
N ASN A 257 9.96 3.91 5.52
CA ASN A 257 9.72 5.13 6.29
C ASN A 257 8.88 6.09 5.45
N PHE A 258 7.75 6.54 5.96
CA PHE A 258 6.90 7.56 5.35
C PHE A 258 7.11 8.86 6.11
N ASN A 259 8.11 9.62 5.67
CA ASN A 259 8.59 10.85 6.32
C ASN A 259 7.57 11.99 6.28
N ASN A 260 6.75 12.02 5.24
CA ASN A 260 5.61 12.92 5.12
C ASN A 260 4.55 12.28 4.24
N TRP A 261 3.31 12.21 4.71
CA TRP A 261 2.15 11.94 3.87
C TRP A 261 0.98 12.87 4.23
N THR A 262 0.34 13.44 3.22
CA THR A 262 -0.75 14.42 3.41
C THR A 262 -1.78 14.28 2.31
N VAL A 263 -3.05 14.50 2.63
CA VAL A 263 -4.13 14.65 1.65
C VAL A 263 -4.85 15.97 1.89
N THR A 264 -5.06 16.74 0.82
CA THR A 264 -5.86 17.96 0.83
C THR A 264 -7.11 17.75 0.00
N SER A 265 -8.28 17.87 0.63
CA SER A 265 -9.59 17.78 -0.01
C SER A 265 -10.38 19.07 0.25
N LYS A 266 -10.86 19.73 -0.81
CA LYS A 266 -11.74 20.91 -0.73
C LYS A 266 -13.05 20.60 -1.44
#